data_AF-A0A9P6YG48-F1
#
_entry.id   AF-A0A9P6YG48-F1
#
_cell.length_a   1.000
_cell.length_b   1.000
_cell.length_c   1.000
_cell.angle_alpha   90.00
_cell.angle_beta   90.00
_cell.angle_gamma   90.00
#
_symmetry.space_group_name_H-M   'P 1'
#
loop_
_entity.id
_entity.type
_entity.pdbx_description
1 polymer ?
#
loop_
_entity_poly.entity_id
_entity_poly.type
_entity_poly.pdbx_seq_one_letter_code
_entity_poly.pdbx_strand_id
1 'polypeptide(L)'
;MRQAALDAGALAAIDGAAPDAAQQIIKAAGGGGGRGMRVVHAEASLKTSIETTKSEAKAAFGNGEVYMEKFLENPRHVEIQVLADGQGNAIHLGERDCSMQRRHQKVVEEAPAPGISAEQREQIGKVCTEACVRIGYRGAGTFEFLYEDGRFYFIEMNTRIQVEHPVTEMVTGIDLVAEQLKIAAGQKLSIKQSDVVLTGHAIECRINAEDAETFVPRPGTITGVHPPGGPGVRVDTHIYSGYRVPSNYDSMIGKLIVHGPDRETAIARMRVALSEMVVDGIKTNIALQQRIMRDKGFQAGGQNIHYLEKRLAERGLKLVVSDAAFDLLGNVGFDPVYGARPLKRAIQAQLENPLAQKILSGAFVNGDTIEVGNDGGHLVFAKA
;
A
#
# COMPACT_ATOMS: atom_id res chain seq x y z
N MET A 1 -8.12 25.14 5.98
CA MET A 1 -9.06 26.10 5.35
C MET A 1 -9.91 25.31 4.37
N ARG A 2 -11.24 25.41 4.54
CA ARG A 2 -12.37 24.81 3.81
C ARG A 2 -12.06 23.75 2.73
N GLN A 3 -12.44 22.52 3.07
CA GLN A 3 -12.74 21.40 2.18
C GLN A 3 -13.56 21.91 0.98
N ALA A 4 -12.94 21.99 -0.20
CA ALA A 4 -13.68 22.11 -1.44
C ALA A 4 -14.29 20.74 -1.71
N ALA A 5 -15.62 20.64 -1.55
CA ALA A 5 -16.37 19.50 -2.03
C ALA A 5 -16.13 19.40 -3.53
N LEU A 6 -15.48 18.31 -3.96
CA LEU A 6 -15.28 17.98 -5.36
C LEU A 6 -16.66 17.77 -5.99
N ASP A 7 -17.02 18.59 -6.97
CA ASP A 7 -18.21 18.35 -7.78
C ASP A 7 -18.06 17.00 -8.49
N ALA A 8 -18.97 16.07 -8.19
CA ALA A 8 -19.02 14.73 -8.75
C ALA A 8 -19.06 14.70 -10.29
N GLY A 9 -19.43 15.82 -10.93
CA GLY A 9 -19.46 15.97 -12.39
C GLY A 9 -18.08 16.05 -13.06
N ALA A 10 -17.01 16.44 -12.34
CA ALA A 10 -15.67 16.53 -12.93
C ALA A 10 -14.99 15.15 -13.10
N LEU A 11 -15.36 14.18 -12.26
CA LEU A 11 -14.86 12.79 -12.28
C LEU A 11 -15.69 11.87 -13.19
N ALA A 12 -16.94 12.24 -13.50
CA ALA A 12 -17.81 11.48 -14.40
C ALA A 12 -17.29 11.38 -15.85
N ALA A 13 -16.28 12.17 -16.22
CA ALA A 13 -15.60 12.06 -17.52
C ALA A 13 -14.56 10.92 -17.58
N ILE A 14 -14.29 10.21 -16.47
CA ILE A 14 -13.24 9.18 -16.37
C ILE A 14 -13.81 7.76 -16.53
N ASP A 15 -15.11 7.54 -16.33
CA ASP A 15 -15.70 6.20 -16.34
C ASP A 15 -16.77 6.05 -17.43
N GLY A 16 -16.30 5.78 -18.65
CA GLY A 16 -17.13 5.55 -19.83
C GLY A 16 -17.64 4.10 -19.97
N ALA A 17 -17.86 3.38 -18.87
CA ALA A 17 -18.36 2.00 -18.92
C ALA A 17 -19.56 1.81 -18.00
N ALA A 18 -20.68 1.32 -18.55
CA ALA A 18 -21.82 0.89 -17.76
C ALA A 18 -21.38 -0.23 -16.78
N PRO A 19 -21.83 -0.19 -15.51
CA PRO A 19 -21.49 -1.22 -14.55
C PRO A 19 -22.22 -2.52 -14.91
N ASP A 20 -21.54 -3.45 -15.55
CA ASP A 20 -21.92 -4.87 -15.53
C ASP A 20 -21.86 -5.38 -14.09
N ALA A 21 -22.63 -6.44 -13.79
CA ALA A 21 -22.94 -7.01 -12.47
C ALA A 21 -21.70 -7.47 -11.64
N ALA A 22 -20.82 -6.53 -11.30
CA ALA A 22 -19.54 -6.75 -10.65
C ALA A 22 -19.62 -6.39 -9.16
N GLN A 23 -18.81 -7.08 -8.38
CA GLN A 23 -18.62 -6.83 -6.95
C GLN A 23 -18.31 -5.34 -6.71
N GLN A 24 -18.78 -4.78 -5.61
CA GLN A 24 -18.66 -3.35 -5.30
C GLN A 24 -17.87 -3.15 -4.01
N ILE A 25 -17.18 -2.02 -3.85
CA ILE A 25 -16.55 -1.64 -2.59
C ILE A 25 -17.18 -0.33 -2.09
N ILE A 26 -17.53 -0.29 -0.81
CA ILE A 26 -18.01 0.91 -0.12
C ILE A 26 -16.82 1.54 0.60
N LYS A 27 -16.60 2.84 0.43
CA LYS A 27 -15.51 3.60 1.07
C LYS A 27 -16.04 4.82 1.82
N ALA A 28 -15.39 5.19 2.92
CA ALA A 28 -15.69 6.40 3.69
C ALA A 28 -15.07 7.65 3.04
N ALA A 29 -15.83 8.73 2.91
CA ALA A 29 -15.39 9.97 2.23
C ALA A 29 -14.25 10.74 2.94
N GLY A 30 -13.98 10.42 4.21
CA GLY A 30 -12.88 11.00 5.01
C GLY A 30 -11.86 9.98 5.50
N GLY A 31 -11.90 8.75 4.98
CA GLY A 31 -10.97 7.68 5.37
C GLY A 31 -9.64 7.77 4.62
N GLY A 32 -8.58 7.19 5.21
CA GLY A 32 -7.26 7.05 4.61
C GLY A 32 -6.49 5.88 5.24
N GLY A 33 -5.53 5.30 4.52
CA GLY A 33 -4.67 4.23 5.05
C GLY A 33 -5.38 2.90 5.37
N GLY A 34 -6.39 2.51 4.58
CA GLY A 34 -7.00 1.17 4.70
C GLY A 34 -8.21 1.06 5.63
N ARG A 35 -8.63 2.13 6.31
CA ARG A 35 -9.75 2.12 7.28
C ARG A 35 -11.04 2.71 6.69
N GLY A 36 -12.18 2.06 6.93
CA GLY A 36 -13.49 2.51 6.47
C GLY A 36 -13.86 2.06 5.05
N MET A 37 -13.44 0.85 4.66
CA MET A 37 -13.73 0.26 3.35
C MET A 37 -14.31 -1.16 3.47
N ARG A 38 -15.26 -1.54 2.61
CA ARG A 38 -15.89 -2.87 2.65
C ARG A 38 -16.32 -3.36 1.28
N VAL A 39 -15.94 -4.60 0.96
CA VAL A 39 -16.34 -5.28 -0.29
C VAL A 39 -17.73 -5.90 -0.15
N VAL A 40 -18.54 -5.76 -1.19
CA VAL A 40 -19.90 -6.24 -1.35
C VAL A 40 -19.92 -7.19 -2.53
N HIS A 41 -20.01 -8.48 -2.24
CA HIS A 41 -20.00 -9.54 -3.27
C HIS A 41 -21.40 -9.88 -3.80
N ALA A 42 -22.47 -9.41 -3.13
CA ALA A 42 -23.85 -9.67 -3.52
C ALA A 42 -24.78 -8.53 -3.09
N GLU A 43 -25.79 -8.23 -3.91
CA GLU A 43 -26.78 -7.17 -3.69
C GLU A 43 -27.48 -7.28 -2.33
N ALA A 44 -27.80 -8.50 -1.89
CA ALA A 44 -28.42 -8.78 -0.60
C ALA A 44 -27.59 -8.29 0.61
N SER A 45 -26.27 -8.13 0.45
CA SER A 45 -25.35 -7.67 1.50
C SER A 45 -25.07 -6.16 1.46
N LEU A 46 -25.56 -5.45 0.44
CA LEU A 46 -25.24 -4.05 0.17
C LEU A 46 -25.72 -3.13 1.29
N LYS A 47 -27.01 -3.20 1.65
CA LYS A 47 -27.62 -2.32 2.65
C LYS A 47 -26.91 -2.40 4.01
N THR A 48 -26.66 -3.61 4.50
CA THR A 48 -25.96 -3.84 5.76
C THR A 48 -24.51 -3.37 5.71
N SER A 49 -23.84 -3.55 4.57
CA SER A 49 -22.46 -3.10 4.38
C SER A 49 -22.36 -1.57 4.38
N ILE A 50 -23.34 -0.87 3.79
CA ILE A 50 -23.43 0.60 3.83
C ILE A 50 -23.62 1.07 5.27
N GLU A 51 -24.63 0.56 5.98
CA GLU A 51 -24.95 0.98 7.35
C GLU A 51 -23.77 0.78 8.32
N THR A 52 -23.07 -0.35 8.20
CA THR A 52 -21.91 -0.63 9.04
C THR A 52 -20.74 0.29 8.71
N THR A 53 -20.44 0.49 7.42
CA THR A 53 -19.32 1.35 6.99
C THR A 53 -19.57 2.81 7.37
N LYS A 54 -20.83 3.29 7.26
CA LYS A 54 -21.23 4.63 7.75
C LYS A 54 -21.00 4.79 9.25
N SER A 55 -21.32 3.76 10.04
CA SER A 55 -21.15 3.78 11.50
C SER A 55 -19.68 3.79 11.90
N GLU A 56 -18.86 2.96 11.26
CA GLU A 56 -17.40 2.95 11.44
C GLU A 56 -16.76 4.28 11.03
N ALA A 57 -17.17 4.83 9.88
CA ALA A 57 -16.66 6.10 9.37
C ALA A 57 -17.00 7.26 10.34
N LYS A 58 -18.24 7.31 10.83
CA LYS A 58 -18.67 8.32 11.81
C LYS A 58 -17.89 8.22 13.12
N ALA A 59 -17.62 7.00 13.60
CA ALA A 59 -16.86 6.77 14.82
C ALA A 59 -15.36 7.11 14.66
N ALA A 60 -14.76 6.78 13.52
CA ALA A 60 -13.33 6.96 13.27
C ALA A 60 -12.95 8.36 12.77
N PHE A 61 -13.80 8.97 11.96
CA PHE A 61 -13.48 10.20 11.20
C PHE A 61 -14.45 11.35 11.46
N GLY A 62 -15.47 11.16 12.30
CA GLY A 62 -16.50 12.17 12.57
C GLY A 62 -17.43 12.46 11.38
N ASN A 63 -17.23 11.78 10.24
CA ASN A 63 -18.05 11.87 9.03
C ASN A 63 -18.52 10.48 8.62
N GLY A 64 -19.85 10.29 8.55
CA GLY A 64 -20.48 9.02 8.16
C GLY A 64 -20.79 8.90 6.67
N GLU A 65 -20.31 9.82 5.84
CA GLU A 65 -20.50 9.77 4.39
C GLU A 65 -19.69 8.63 3.78
N VAL A 66 -20.34 7.86 2.91
CA VAL A 66 -19.73 6.74 2.18
C VAL A 66 -20.13 6.79 0.72
N TYR A 67 -19.26 6.31 -0.15
CA TYR A 67 -19.48 6.19 -1.59
C TYR A 67 -19.14 4.77 -2.05
N MET A 68 -19.52 4.42 -3.28
CA MET A 68 -19.36 3.08 -3.84
C MET A 68 -18.54 3.12 -5.11
N GLU A 69 -17.66 2.14 -5.29
CA GLU A 69 -16.84 1.95 -6.47
C GLU A 69 -16.92 0.50 -6.94
N LYS A 70 -16.49 0.25 -8.17
CA LYS A 70 -16.25 -1.11 -8.67
C LYS A 70 -15.14 -1.77 -7.84
N PHE A 71 -15.36 -3.01 -7.40
CA PHE A 71 -14.31 -3.82 -6.81
C PHE A 71 -13.49 -4.48 -7.91
N LEU A 72 -12.17 -4.37 -7.79
CA LEU A 72 -11.20 -5.00 -8.68
C LEU A 72 -10.56 -6.18 -7.94
N GLU A 73 -10.38 -7.31 -8.63
CA GLU A 73 -9.94 -8.55 -7.98
C GLU A 73 -8.42 -8.62 -7.79
N ASN A 74 -7.67 -8.09 -8.76
CA ASN A 74 -6.21 -8.13 -8.79
C ASN A 74 -5.60 -6.76 -9.12
N PRO A 75 -6.02 -5.66 -8.46
CA PRO A 75 -5.56 -4.34 -8.84
C PRO A 75 -4.10 -4.11 -8.44
N ARG A 76 -3.37 -3.39 -9.30
CA ARG A 76 -2.14 -2.71 -8.94
C ARG A 76 -2.45 -1.32 -8.39
N HIS A 77 -1.64 -0.82 -7.48
CA HIS A 77 -1.73 0.56 -7.01
C HIS A 77 -0.71 1.39 -7.80
N VAL A 78 -1.20 2.22 -8.73
CA VAL A 78 -0.38 3.09 -9.56
C VAL A 78 -0.77 4.53 -9.30
N GLU A 79 0.20 5.41 -9.15
CA GLU A 79 -0.06 6.80 -8.78
C GLU A 79 0.74 7.78 -9.64
N ILE A 80 0.16 8.93 -9.94
CA ILE A 80 0.72 9.93 -10.86
C ILE A 80 1.15 11.17 -10.09
N GLN A 81 2.45 11.49 -10.14
CA GLN A 81 2.98 12.70 -9.54
C GLN A 81 2.65 13.92 -10.39
N VAL A 82 2.15 14.98 -9.75
CA VAL A 82 1.92 16.28 -10.40
C VAL A 82 2.58 17.43 -9.63
N LEU A 83 2.92 18.48 -10.37
CA LEU A 83 3.24 19.81 -9.85
C LEU A 83 2.36 20.83 -10.55
N ALA A 84 1.76 21.76 -9.80
CA ALA A 84 0.98 22.85 -10.35
C ALA A 84 1.29 24.17 -9.63
N ASP A 85 1.35 25.28 -10.36
CA ASP A 85 1.68 26.60 -9.78
C ASP A 85 0.46 27.37 -9.26
N GLY A 86 -0.77 26.88 -9.53
CA GLY A 86 -2.02 27.59 -9.24
C GLY A 86 -2.23 28.83 -10.12
N GLN A 87 -1.41 29.02 -11.15
CA GLN A 87 -1.43 30.15 -12.09
C GLN A 87 -1.75 29.70 -13.52
N GLY A 88 -2.39 28.54 -13.66
CA GLY A 88 -2.80 27.95 -14.94
C GLY A 88 -1.83 26.94 -15.53
N ASN A 89 -0.73 26.59 -14.85
CA ASN A 89 0.22 25.58 -15.33
C ASN A 89 0.28 24.37 -14.38
N ALA A 90 0.31 23.18 -14.97
CA ALA A 90 0.54 21.92 -14.28
C ALA A 90 1.36 20.97 -15.17
N ILE A 91 2.22 20.15 -14.56
CA ILE A 91 3.00 19.09 -15.21
C ILE A 91 2.85 17.78 -14.43
N HIS A 92 2.99 16.64 -15.11
CA HIS A 92 3.14 15.34 -14.48
C HIS A 92 4.59 14.87 -14.54
N LEU A 93 5.03 14.15 -13.51
CA LEU A 93 6.39 13.62 -13.39
C LEU A 93 6.44 12.09 -13.54
N GLY A 94 5.46 11.56 -14.29
CA GLY A 94 5.27 10.12 -14.47
C GLY A 94 4.57 9.46 -13.30
N GLU A 95 4.63 8.14 -13.28
CA GLU A 95 3.94 7.27 -12.33
C GLU A 95 4.89 6.50 -11.42
N ARG A 96 4.34 6.05 -10.30
CA ARG A 96 4.96 5.09 -9.39
C ARG A 96 4.07 3.86 -9.24
N ASP A 97 4.68 2.69 -9.15
CA ASP A 97 4.02 1.47 -8.70
C ASP A 97 4.22 1.32 -7.19
N CYS A 98 3.12 1.29 -6.45
CA CYS A 98 3.08 1.16 -5.00
C CYS A 98 2.32 -0.11 -4.58
N SER A 99 2.25 -1.12 -5.45
CA SER A 99 1.46 -2.34 -5.25
C SER A 99 2.04 -3.27 -4.20
N MET A 100 3.33 -3.15 -3.87
CA MET A 100 3.94 -3.93 -2.80
C MET A 100 3.50 -3.39 -1.43
N GLN A 101 2.37 -3.91 -0.96
CA GLN A 101 1.70 -3.45 0.26
C GLN A 101 1.52 -4.56 1.29
N ARG A 102 1.44 -4.17 2.56
CA ARG A 102 1.03 -5.03 3.69
C ARG A 102 -0.05 -4.31 4.48
N ARG A 103 -1.22 -4.92 4.66
CA ARG A 103 -2.39 -4.33 5.35
C ARG A 103 -2.70 -2.92 4.84
N HIS A 104 -2.68 -2.75 3.51
CA HIS A 104 -2.88 -1.47 2.82
C HIS A 104 -1.81 -0.39 3.09
N GLN A 105 -0.66 -0.77 3.65
CA GLN A 105 0.50 0.11 3.80
C GLN A 105 1.55 -0.22 2.75
N LYS A 106 2.03 0.79 2.02
CA LYS A 106 3.10 0.66 1.03
C LYS A 106 4.41 0.26 1.74
N VAL A 107 5.14 -0.71 1.16
CA VAL A 107 6.37 -1.29 1.71
C VAL A 107 7.57 -1.06 0.79
N VAL A 108 7.33 -1.19 -0.52
CA VAL A 108 8.27 -0.94 -1.61
C VAL A 108 7.54 -0.18 -2.70
N GLU A 109 8.20 0.84 -3.24
CA GLU A 109 7.70 1.69 -4.29
C GLU A 109 8.73 1.79 -5.40
N GLU A 110 8.29 1.86 -6.65
CA GLU A 110 9.20 1.95 -7.78
C GLU A 110 8.69 2.88 -8.89
N ALA A 111 9.64 3.48 -9.62
CA ALA A 111 9.37 4.37 -10.74
C ALA A 111 10.34 4.07 -11.89
N PRO A 112 9.88 4.08 -13.16
CA PRO A 112 8.48 4.03 -13.59
C PRO A 112 7.78 2.72 -13.17
N ALA A 113 6.45 2.67 -13.30
CA ALA A 113 5.69 1.46 -13.01
C ALA A 113 5.92 0.40 -14.11
N PRO A 114 6.28 -0.85 -13.77
CA PRO A 114 6.48 -1.91 -14.76
C PRO A 114 5.24 -2.15 -15.63
N GLY A 115 5.41 -2.26 -16.94
CA GLY A 115 4.30 -2.58 -17.85
C GLY A 115 3.28 -1.46 -18.10
N ILE A 116 3.58 -0.22 -17.70
CA ILE A 116 2.83 0.96 -18.14
C ILE A 116 3.55 1.59 -19.34
N SER A 117 2.87 1.66 -20.49
CA SER A 117 3.45 2.19 -21.72
C SER A 117 3.65 3.71 -21.66
N ALA A 118 4.49 4.25 -22.55
CA ALA A 118 4.70 5.70 -22.65
C ALA A 118 3.41 6.44 -23.03
N GLU A 119 2.61 5.84 -23.90
CA GLU A 119 1.33 6.37 -24.36
C GLU A 119 0.31 6.40 -23.21
N GLN A 120 0.21 5.31 -22.43
CA GLN A 120 -0.66 5.27 -21.25
C GLN A 120 -0.26 6.33 -20.22
N ARG A 121 1.05 6.46 -19.95
CA ARG A 121 1.63 7.44 -19.03
C ARG A 121 1.31 8.87 -19.45
N GLU A 122 1.49 9.20 -20.72
CA GLU A 122 1.17 10.52 -21.27
C GLU A 122 -0.33 10.80 -21.18
N GLN A 123 -1.17 9.83 -21.55
CA GLN A 123 -2.62 9.97 -21.52
C GLN A 123 -3.13 10.25 -20.10
N ILE A 124 -2.74 9.41 -19.12
CA ILE A 124 -3.21 9.58 -17.74
C ILE A 124 -2.58 10.81 -17.07
N GLY A 125 -1.32 11.11 -17.37
CA GLY A 125 -0.62 12.30 -16.91
C GLY A 125 -1.32 13.58 -17.36
N LYS A 126 -1.70 13.66 -18.65
CA LYS A 126 -2.48 14.77 -19.19
C LYS A 126 -3.80 14.95 -18.46
N VAL A 127 -4.56 13.88 -18.23
CA VAL A 127 -5.83 13.94 -17.47
C VAL A 127 -5.61 14.52 -16.07
N CYS A 128 -4.56 14.09 -15.36
CA CYS A 128 -4.25 14.59 -14.01
C CYS A 128 -3.86 16.08 -14.01
N THR A 129 -3.05 16.52 -14.99
CA THR A 129 -2.65 17.93 -15.11
C THR A 129 -3.81 18.84 -15.50
N GLU A 130 -4.69 18.42 -16.41
CA GLU A 130 -5.90 19.16 -16.76
C GLU A 130 -6.84 19.31 -15.56
N ALA A 131 -6.99 18.25 -14.76
CA ALA A 131 -7.74 18.30 -13.51
C ALA A 131 -7.14 19.34 -12.53
N CYS A 132 -5.81 19.35 -12.37
CA CYS A 132 -5.12 20.35 -11.54
C CYS A 132 -5.39 21.79 -12.00
N VAL A 133 -5.33 22.05 -13.30
CA VAL A 133 -5.60 23.38 -13.86
C VAL A 133 -7.04 23.80 -13.60
N ARG A 134 -8.02 22.91 -13.82
CA ARG A 134 -9.45 23.20 -13.61
C ARG A 134 -9.78 23.56 -12.17
N ILE A 135 -9.16 22.88 -11.20
CA ILE A 135 -9.41 23.12 -9.76
C ILE A 135 -8.50 24.21 -9.18
N GLY A 136 -7.62 24.81 -9.99
CA GLY A 136 -6.63 25.79 -9.50
C GLY A 136 -5.66 25.18 -8.48
N TYR A 137 -5.29 23.90 -8.65
CA TYR A 137 -4.40 23.21 -7.73
C TYR A 137 -3.03 23.89 -7.67
N ARG A 138 -2.42 23.91 -6.48
CA ARG A 138 -1.13 24.54 -6.23
C ARG A 138 -0.26 23.68 -5.33
N GLY A 139 0.96 23.43 -5.77
CA GLY A 139 1.97 22.61 -5.08
C GLY A 139 2.16 21.25 -5.73
N ALA A 140 2.76 20.32 -4.97
CA ALA A 140 2.90 18.93 -5.34
C ALA A 140 1.70 18.12 -4.83
N GLY A 141 1.17 17.28 -5.70
CA GLY A 141 0.10 16.35 -5.38
C GLY A 141 0.28 15.03 -6.09
N THR A 142 -0.51 14.04 -5.71
CA THR A 142 -0.50 12.73 -6.37
C THR A 142 -1.91 12.22 -6.53
N PHE A 143 -2.24 11.80 -7.75
CA PHE A 143 -3.48 11.09 -8.04
C PHE A 143 -3.21 9.59 -7.92
N GLU A 144 -3.94 8.91 -7.04
CA GLU A 144 -3.83 7.47 -6.83
C GLU A 144 -4.90 6.73 -7.64
N PHE A 145 -4.50 5.65 -8.29
CA PHE A 145 -5.34 4.81 -9.13
C PHE A 145 -5.18 3.33 -8.76
N LEU A 146 -6.26 2.56 -8.92
CA LEU A 146 -6.15 1.14 -9.15
C LEU A 146 -5.94 0.89 -10.64
N TYR A 147 -5.03 0.00 -11.00
CA TYR A 147 -4.75 -0.38 -12.38
C TYR A 147 -5.00 -1.87 -12.60
N GLU A 148 -5.89 -2.20 -13.52
CA GLU A 148 -6.26 -3.56 -13.91
C GLU A 148 -6.63 -3.58 -15.41
N ASP A 149 -6.20 -4.62 -16.13
CA ASP A 149 -6.52 -4.84 -17.56
C ASP A 149 -6.30 -3.62 -18.47
N GLY A 150 -5.22 -2.88 -18.25
CA GLY A 150 -4.85 -1.73 -19.08
C GLY A 150 -5.56 -0.43 -18.71
N ARG A 151 -6.38 -0.40 -17.66
CA ARG A 151 -7.24 0.73 -17.28
C ARG A 151 -6.89 1.27 -15.91
N PHE A 152 -6.99 2.59 -15.77
CA PHE A 152 -6.81 3.32 -14.52
C PHE A 152 -8.17 3.66 -13.90
N TYR A 153 -8.33 3.38 -12.62
CA TYR A 153 -9.52 3.67 -11.82
C TYR A 153 -9.13 4.61 -10.68
N PHE A 154 -9.58 5.86 -10.74
CA PHE A 154 -9.22 6.87 -9.74
C PHE A 154 -9.73 6.47 -8.35
N ILE A 155 -8.91 6.68 -7.32
CA ILE A 155 -9.27 6.42 -5.92
C ILE A 155 -9.32 7.72 -5.13
N GLU A 156 -8.19 8.42 -5.08
CA GLU A 156 -8.01 9.60 -4.26
C GLU A 156 -6.91 10.50 -4.81
N MET A 157 -6.88 11.74 -4.33
CA MET A 157 -5.76 12.65 -4.56
C MET A 157 -5.12 13.02 -3.23
N ASN A 158 -3.85 12.67 -3.07
CA ASN A 158 -3.04 13.17 -1.98
C ASN A 158 -2.56 14.59 -2.32
N THR A 159 -3.13 15.60 -1.64
CA THR A 159 -2.85 17.03 -1.89
C THR A 159 -1.60 17.53 -1.17
N ARG A 160 -0.58 16.69 -1.10
CA ARG A 160 0.70 16.91 -0.41
C ARG A 160 1.78 16.05 -1.07
N ILE A 161 3.03 16.29 -0.69
CA ILE A 161 4.12 15.38 -1.01
C ILE A 161 3.93 14.02 -0.31
N GLN A 162 4.35 12.96 -0.98
CA GLN A 162 4.31 11.59 -0.47
C GLN A 162 5.68 11.10 -0.03
N VAL A 163 5.73 9.99 0.71
CA VAL A 163 6.97 9.43 1.29
C VAL A 163 7.92 9.02 0.17
N GLU A 164 7.34 8.38 -0.85
CA GLU A 164 7.89 7.77 -2.04
C GLU A 164 8.21 8.75 -3.18
N HIS A 165 8.11 10.07 -2.95
CA HIS A 165 8.54 11.07 -3.94
C HIS A 165 10.00 10.90 -4.44
N PRO A 166 10.98 10.37 -3.66
CA PRO A 166 12.36 10.26 -4.14
C PRO A 166 12.50 9.36 -5.36
N VAL A 167 11.70 8.29 -5.54
CA VAL A 167 11.83 7.48 -6.76
C VAL A 167 11.50 8.29 -8.02
N THR A 168 10.57 9.24 -7.92
CA THR A 168 10.28 10.18 -9.01
C THR A 168 11.41 11.17 -9.21
N GLU A 169 11.98 11.72 -8.14
CA GLU A 169 13.15 12.62 -8.25
C GLU A 169 14.34 11.91 -8.89
N MET A 170 14.59 10.66 -8.52
CA MET A 170 15.72 9.88 -9.03
C MET A 170 15.60 9.57 -10.52
N VAL A 171 14.39 9.33 -11.05
CA VAL A 171 14.21 9.06 -12.49
C VAL A 171 14.06 10.31 -13.34
N THR A 172 13.64 11.44 -12.77
CA THR A 172 13.41 12.70 -13.51
C THR A 172 14.54 13.72 -13.34
N GLY A 173 15.33 13.62 -12.27
CA GLY A 173 16.30 14.64 -11.87
C GLY A 173 15.69 15.92 -11.28
N ILE A 174 14.37 15.93 -11.02
CA ILE A 174 13.65 17.10 -10.52
C ILE A 174 13.50 17.02 -9.00
N ASP A 175 13.96 18.04 -8.29
CA ASP A 175 13.79 18.19 -6.84
C ASP A 175 12.38 18.73 -6.53
N LEU A 176 11.50 17.84 -6.07
CA LEU A 176 10.09 18.12 -5.83
C LEU A 176 9.90 19.06 -4.63
N VAL A 177 10.74 18.93 -3.59
CA VAL A 177 10.66 19.78 -2.41
C VAL A 177 11.07 21.22 -2.75
N ALA A 178 12.14 21.39 -3.54
CA ALA A 178 12.57 22.69 -4.01
C ALA A 178 11.51 23.35 -4.91
N GLU A 179 10.90 22.60 -5.85
CA GLU A 179 9.80 23.13 -6.67
C GLU A 179 8.58 23.52 -5.83
N GLN A 180 8.23 22.73 -4.80
CA GLN A 180 7.15 23.11 -3.87
C GLN A 180 7.45 24.46 -3.19
N LEU A 181 8.69 24.70 -2.75
CA LEU A 181 9.08 25.96 -2.12
C LEU A 181 9.02 27.14 -3.10
N LYS A 182 9.45 26.95 -4.36
CA LYS A 182 9.33 27.98 -5.42
C LYS A 182 7.87 28.32 -5.71
N ILE A 183 7.01 27.31 -5.87
CA ILE A 183 5.56 27.48 -6.07
C ILE A 183 4.94 28.19 -4.85
N ALA A 184 5.34 27.79 -3.63
CA ALA A 184 4.88 28.41 -2.38
C ALA A 184 5.27 29.90 -2.30
N ALA A 185 6.41 30.29 -2.88
CA ALA A 185 6.86 31.67 -3.02
C ALA A 185 6.15 32.47 -4.14
N GLY A 186 5.21 31.85 -4.87
CA GLY A 186 4.44 32.49 -5.94
C GLY A 186 5.14 32.47 -7.30
N GLN A 187 6.24 31.74 -7.43
CA GLN A 187 6.89 31.54 -8.73
C GLN A 187 6.04 30.64 -9.62
N LYS A 188 6.11 30.87 -10.94
CA LYS A 188 5.55 29.95 -11.93
C LYS A 188 6.37 28.67 -12.00
N LEU A 189 5.81 27.61 -12.59
CA LEU A 189 6.57 26.41 -12.87
C LEU A 189 7.83 26.75 -13.68
N SER A 190 8.98 26.33 -13.16
CA SER A 190 10.27 26.54 -13.82
C SER A 190 10.55 25.49 -14.91
N ILE A 191 9.73 24.44 -14.96
CA ILE A 191 9.88 23.23 -15.76
C ILE A 191 8.64 23.08 -16.66
N LYS A 192 8.85 22.72 -17.94
CA LYS A 192 7.78 22.37 -18.87
C LYS A 192 7.61 20.86 -18.95
N GLN A 193 6.45 20.39 -19.41
CA GLN A 193 6.20 18.96 -19.60
C GLN A 193 7.24 18.30 -20.54
N SER A 194 7.72 19.04 -21.56
CA SER A 194 8.76 18.58 -22.49
C SER A 194 10.12 18.36 -21.85
N ASP A 195 10.37 18.95 -20.67
CA ASP A 195 11.64 18.84 -19.96
C ASP A 195 11.65 17.60 -19.02
N VAL A 196 10.49 16.99 -18.79
CA VAL A 196 10.33 15.81 -17.94
C VAL A 196 10.74 14.56 -18.73
N VAL A 197 11.97 14.11 -18.51
CA VAL A 197 12.50 12.88 -19.12
C VAL A 197 12.73 11.84 -18.02
N LEU A 198 12.07 10.69 -18.14
CA LEU A 198 12.28 9.56 -17.24
C LEU A 198 13.51 8.78 -17.70
N THR A 199 14.51 8.65 -16.83
CA THR A 199 15.75 7.93 -17.10
C THR A 199 15.95 6.81 -16.08
N GLY A 200 16.19 5.61 -16.58
CA GLY A 200 16.45 4.44 -15.76
C GLY A 200 15.25 4.00 -14.92
N HIS A 201 15.54 3.44 -13.76
CA HIS A 201 14.55 2.89 -12.83
C HIS A 201 15.00 3.13 -11.39
N ALA A 202 14.07 3.53 -10.53
CA ALA A 202 14.32 3.74 -9.11
C ALA A 202 13.40 2.88 -8.24
N ILE A 203 13.93 2.44 -7.09
CA ILE A 203 13.21 1.63 -6.11
C ILE A 203 13.48 2.22 -4.73
N GLU A 204 12.43 2.40 -3.94
CA GLU A 204 12.49 2.78 -2.53
C GLU A 204 12.07 1.61 -1.64
N CYS A 205 12.80 1.42 -0.54
CA CYS A 205 12.45 0.54 0.56
C CYS A 205 12.27 1.37 1.82
N ARG A 206 11.09 1.26 2.45
CA ARG A 206 10.85 1.84 3.78
C ARG A 206 11.57 1.00 4.84
N ILE A 207 12.47 1.62 5.58
CA ILE A 207 13.21 1.00 6.67
C ILE A 207 12.51 1.35 7.99
N ASN A 208 11.95 0.35 8.64
CA ASN A 208 11.16 0.50 9.86
C ASN A 208 11.82 -0.26 11.02
N ALA A 209 11.72 0.32 12.22
CA ALA A 209 12.00 -0.32 13.51
C ALA A 209 10.90 -1.35 13.84
N GLU A 210 10.82 -2.41 13.06
CA GLU A 210 9.86 -3.51 13.18
C GLU A 210 10.59 -4.84 13.12
N ASP A 211 10.00 -5.87 13.74
CA ASP A 211 10.45 -7.24 13.54
C ASP A 211 10.08 -7.72 12.12
N ALA A 212 11.04 -8.24 11.35
CA ALA A 212 10.82 -8.62 9.95
C ALA A 212 9.85 -9.79 9.73
N GLU A 213 9.54 -10.59 10.77
CA GLU A 213 8.64 -11.73 10.69
C GLU A 213 7.27 -11.41 11.27
N THR A 214 7.24 -10.80 12.46
CA THR A 214 5.99 -10.51 13.20
C THR A 214 5.45 -9.12 12.92
N PHE A 215 6.28 -8.23 12.37
CA PHE A 215 5.97 -6.84 12.05
C PHE A 215 5.58 -5.96 13.23
N VAL A 216 5.79 -6.46 14.45
CA VAL A 216 5.57 -5.69 15.66
C VAL A 216 6.65 -4.60 15.73
N PRO A 217 6.29 -3.33 16.01
CA PRO A 217 7.26 -2.28 16.25
C PRO A 217 8.23 -2.63 17.38
N ARG A 218 9.51 -2.38 17.16
CA ARG A 218 10.62 -2.63 18.10
C ARG A 218 11.39 -1.34 18.37
N PRO A 219 10.76 -0.33 18.99
CA PRO A 219 11.42 0.91 19.37
C PRO A 219 12.52 0.62 20.40
N GLY A 220 13.51 1.50 20.49
CA GLY A 220 14.67 1.32 21.35
C GLY A 220 15.81 2.29 21.02
N THR A 221 16.94 2.11 21.67
CA THR A 221 18.13 2.92 21.42
C THR A 221 18.97 2.27 20.34
N ILE A 222 19.26 3.03 19.30
CA ILE A 222 20.17 2.62 18.25
C ILE A 222 21.60 2.77 18.76
N THR A 223 22.39 1.70 18.69
CA THR A 223 23.76 1.67 19.22
C THR A 223 24.82 1.84 18.12
N GLY A 224 24.47 1.50 16.89
CA GLY A 224 25.31 1.65 15.71
C GLY A 224 24.45 1.84 14.46
N VAL A 225 24.89 2.72 13.55
CA VAL A 225 24.29 2.90 12.22
C VAL A 225 25.41 2.94 11.20
N HIS A 226 25.28 2.14 10.15
CA HIS A 226 26.11 2.22 8.95
C HIS A 226 25.18 2.31 7.73
N PRO A 227 24.93 3.53 7.20
CA PRO A 227 24.12 3.66 6.00
C PRO A 227 24.92 3.15 4.77
N PRO A 228 24.26 2.49 3.80
CA PRO A 228 24.92 2.13 2.55
C PRO A 228 25.22 3.38 1.72
N GLY A 229 26.11 3.25 0.75
CA GLY A 229 26.49 4.35 -0.14
C GLY A 229 26.79 3.89 -1.57
N GLY A 230 27.48 4.74 -2.31
CA GLY A 230 27.92 4.46 -3.68
C GLY A 230 26.99 5.03 -4.77
N PRO A 231 27.38 4.88 -6.05
CA PRO A 231 26.66 5.50 -7.17
C PRO A 231 25.22 5.00 -7.29
N GLY A 232 24.27 5.95 -7.31
CA GLY A 232 22.85 5.65 -7.43
C GLY A 232 22.21 5.12 -6.15
N VAL A 233 22.83 5.30 -4.98
CA VAL A 233 22.23 5.00 -3.66
C VAL A 233 21.97 6.31 -2.92
N ARG A 234 20.74 6.47 -2.42
CA ARG A 234 20.29 7.61 -1.61
C ARG A 234 19.67 7.08 -0.32
N VAL A 235 19.98 7.73 0.80
CA VAL A 235 19.41 7.41 2.11
C VAL A 235 18.83 8.68 2.70
N ASP A 236 17.52 8.69 2.93
CA ASP A 236 16.83 9.74 3.66
C ASP A 236 16.53 9.21 5.06
N THR A 237 17.19 9.76 6.08
CA THR A 237 17.01 9.31 7.47
C THR A 237 17.24 10.44 8.48
N HIS A 238 16.68 10.26 9.68
CA HIS A 238 16.86 11.15 10.84
C HIS A 238 17.65 10.49 11.97
N ILE A 239 18.05 9.22 11.82
CA ILE A 239 18.70 8.44 12.89
C ILE A 239 20.20 8.64 12.91
N TYR A 240 20.81 8.39 14.07
CA TYR A 240 22.25 8.38 14.31
C TYR A 240 22.54 7.46 15.51
N SER A 241 23.79 7.05 15.71
CA SER A 241 24.17 6.27 16.88
C SER A 241 23.84 7.02 18.17
N GLY A 242 23.10 6.37 19.08
CA GLY A 242 22.56 6.97 20.31
C GLY A 242 21.12 7.49 20.17
N TYR A 243 20.57 7.56 18.96
CA TYR A 243 19.17 7.96 18.77
C TYR A 243 18.22 6.93 19.41
N ARG A 244 17.22 7.43 20.15
CA ARG A 244 16.19 6.60 20.77
C ARG A 244 14.91 6.67 19.95
N VAL A 245 14.60 5.59 19.25
CA VAL A 245 13.36 5.43 18.50
C VAL A 245 12.17 5.42 19.49
N PRO A 246 11.25 6.39 19.40
CA PRO A 246 10.09 6.47 20.28
C PRO A 246 9.02 5.43 19.92
N SER A 247 8.20 5.03 20.89
CA SER A 247 7.11 4.04 20.68
C SER A 247 5.77 4.67 20.29
N ASN A 248 5.65 6.00 20.36
CA ASN A 248 4.40 6.73 20.17
C ASN A 248 4.24 7.34 18.76
N TYR A 249 5.19 7.09 17.86
CA TYR A 249 5.15 7.55 16.47
C TYR A 249 5.26 6.38 15.50
N ASP A 250 5.28 6.68 14.20
CA ASP A 250 5.57 5.69 13.15
C ASP A 250 6.92 5.00 13.40
N SER A 251 7.00 3.72 13.07
CA SER A 251 8.21 2.91 13.20
C SER A 251 9.26 3.21 12.12
N MET A 252 8.94 4.02 11.10
CA MET A 252 9.87 4.38 10.02
C MET A 252 11.10 5.15 10.53
N ILE A 253 12.27 4.58 10.30
CA ILE A 253 13.57 5.16 10.68
C ILE A 253 14.34 5.68 9.46
N GLY A 254 13.97 5.30 8.25
CA GLY A 254 14.57 5.85 7.05
C GLY A 254 13.98 5.28 5.77
N LYS A 255 14.44 5.82 4.65
CA LYS A 255 14.12 5.36 3.30
C LYS A 255 15.44 5.04 2.61
N LEU A 256 15.53 3.85 2.03
CA LEU A 256 16.65 3.46 1.19
C LEU A 256 16.18 3.48 -0.26
N ILE A 257 16.79 4.34 -1.07
CA ILE A 257 16.42 4.55 -2.47
C ILE A 257 17.60 4.19 -3.34
N VAL A 258 17.35 3.49 -4.43
CA VAL A 258 18.35 3.22 -5.45
C VAL A 258 17.86 3.59 -6.83
N HIS A 259 18.77 3.94 -7.72
CA HIS A 259 18.52 4.21 -9.13
C HIS A 259 19.51 3.46 -10.01
N GLY A 260 19.04 2.82 -11.06
CA GLY A 260 19.86 2.16 -12.08
C GLY A 260 19.42 2.48 -13.50
N PRO A 261 20.25 2.14 -14.51
CA PRO A 261 19.90 2.32 -15.92
C PRO A 261 18.68 1.48 -16.35
N ASP A 262 18.38 0.42 -15.62
CA ASP A 262 17.22 -0.44 -15.79
C ASP A 262 16.79 -1.02 -14.44
N ARG A 263 15.61 -1.65 -14.43
CA ARG A 263 15.00 -2.23 -13.24
C ARG A 263 15.83 -3.37 -12.64
N GLU A 264 16.44 -4.20 -13.47
CA GLU A 264 17.27 -5.32 -13.00
C GLU A 264 18.49 -4.81 -12.22
N THR A 265 19.17 -3.79 -12.76
CA THR A 265 20.30 -3.13 -12.12
C THR A 265 19.87 -2.40 -10.85
N ALA A 266 18.71 -1.76 -10.84
CA ALA A 266 18.15 -1.16 -9.62
C ALA A 266 17.91 -2.22 -8.54
N ILE A 267 17.31 -3.37 -8.87
CA ILE A 267 17.10 -4.47 -7.92
C ILE A 267 18.45 -5.01 -7.41
N ALA A 268 19.42 -5.24 -8.30
CA ALA A 268 20.75 -5.70 -7.92
C ALA A 268 21.45 -4.72 -6.96
N ARG A 269 21.36 -3.41 -7.25
CA ARG A 269 21.89 -2.35 -6.38
C ARG A 269 21.18 -2.32 -5.02
N MET A 270 19.85 -2.43 -4.99
CA MET A 270 19.09 -2.48 -3.73
C MET A 270 19.52 -3.67 -2.87
N ARG A 271 19.77 -4.84 -3.49
CA ARG A 271 20.26 -6.03 -2.76
C ARG A 271 21.61 -5.79 -2.09
N VAL A 272 22.53 -5.09 -2.76
CA VAL A 272 23.84 -4.73 -2.20
C VAL A 272 23.66 -3.71 -1.07
N ALA A 273 22.94 -2.61 -1.33
CA ALA A 273 22.71 -1.56 -0.34
C ALA A 273 22.03 -2.08 0.93
N LEU A 274 21.01 -2.95 0.81
CA LEU A 274 20.37 -3.61 1.95
C LEU A 274 21.29 -4.58 2.69
N SER A 275 22.32 -5.14 2.05
CA SER A 275 23.30 -6.03 2.70
C SER A 275 24.39 -5.27 3.45
N GLU A 276 24.66 -4.03 3.04
CA GLU A 276 25.63 -3.14 3.69
C GLU A 276 25.01 -2.29 4.81
N MET A 277 23.68 -2.08 4.77
CA MET A 277 22.99 -1.30 5.79
C MET A 277 23.00 -2.00 7.15
N VAL A 278 23.58 -1.36 8.15
CA VAL A 278 23.59 -1.84 9.55
C VAL A 278 22.83 -0.88 10.44
N VAL A 279 21.94 -1.42 11.28
CA VAL A 279 21.25 -0.70 12.35
C VAL A 279 21.22 -1.60 13.58
N ASP A 280 22.07 -1.29 14.57
CA ASP A 280 22.25 -2.07 15.79
C ASP A 280 21.44 -1.54 16.96
N GLY A 281 21.10 -2.41 17.92
CA GLY A 281 20.37 -2.08 19.15
C GLY A 281 18.85 -2.20 19.05
N ILE A 282 18.30 -2.29 17.83
CA ILE A 282 16.88 -2.53 17.55
C ILE A 282 16.71 -3.56 16.44
N LYS A 283 15.51 -4.16 16.33
CA LYS A 283 15.17 -4.95 15.13
C LYS A 283 14.64 -4.02 14.03
N THR A 284 14.89 -4.41 12.79
CA THR A 284 14.39 -3.70 11.61
C THR A 284 13.78 -4.66 10.60
N ASN A 285 12.98 -4.09 9.68
CA ASN A 285 12.41 -4.82 8.56
C ASN A 285 13.40 -5.04 7.39
N ILE A 286 14.70 -4.76 7.54
CA ILE A 286 15.71 -4.91 6.46
C ILE A 286 15.68 -6.34 5.88
N ALA A 287 15.57 -7.36 6.73
CA ALA A 287 15.49 -8.76 6.29
C ALA A 287 14.24 -9.04 5.42
N LEU A 288 13.11 -8.37 5.68
CA LEU A 288 11.93 -8.43 4.81
C LEU A 288 12.25 -7.84 3.43
N GLN A 289 12.85 -6.64 3.39
CA GLN A 289 13.19 -5.96 2.15
C GLN A 289 14.17 -6.79 1.31
N GLN A 290 15.18 -7.40 1.94
CA GLN A 290 16.11 -8.31 1.27
C GLN A 290 15.41 -9.52 0.63
N ARG A 291 14.36 -10.05 1.28
CA ARG A 291 13.56 -11.16 0.74
C ARG A 291 12.71 -10.72 -0.44
N ILE A 292 12.11 -9.53 -0.40
CA ILE A 292 11.34 -8.97 -1.52
C ILE A 292 12.24 -8.80 -2.75
N MET A 293 13.45 -8.25 -2.59
CA MET A 293 14.38 -8.07 -3.71
C MET A 293 14.88 -9.38 -4.34
N ARG A 294 14.81 -10.49 -3.60
CA ARG A 294 15.15 -11.85 -4.09
C ARG A 294 13.94 -12.61 -4.64
N ASP A 295 12.75 -12.07 -4.48
CA ASP A 295 11.51 -12.74 -4.88
C ASP A 295 11.34 -12.65 -6.41
N LYS A 296 11.08 -13.81 -7.04
CA LYS A 296 10.94 -13.89 -8.50
C LYS A 296 9.69 -13.18 -9.02
N GLY A 297 8.60 -13.15 -8.26
CA GLY A 297 7.38 -12.44 -8.65
C GLY A 297 7.59 -10.93 -8.61
N PHE A 298 8.26 -10.42 -7.57
CA PHE A 298 8.67 -9.02 -7.53
C PHE A 298 9.63 -8.68 -8.69
N GLN A 299 10.62 -9.53 -8.97
CA GLN A 299 11.56 -9.34 -10.10
C GLN A 299 10.88 -9.35 -11.46
N ALA A 300 9.79 -10.12 -11.64
CA ALA A 300 8.99 -10.08 -12.86
C ALA A 300 8.20 -8.76 -13.03
N GLY A 301 7.82 -8.13 -11.91
CA GLY A 301 7.01 -6.91 -11.90
C GLY A 301 5.51 -7.17 -12.06
N GLY A 302 4.69 -6.13 -11.92
CA GLY A 302 3.25 -6.18 -12.18
C GLY A 302 2.42 -6.96 -11.14
N GLN A 303 2.95 -7.17 -9.93
CA GLN A 303 2.24 -7.86 -8.86
C GLN A 303 1.13 -6.97 -8.27
N ASN A 304 0.00 -7.56 -7.91
CA ASN A 304 -1.13 -6.83 -7.33
C ASN A 304 -0.94 -6.53 -5.82
N ILE A 305 -1.84 -5.72 -5.28
CA ILE A 305 -1.82 -5.30 -3.86
C ILE A 305 -1.93 -6.45 -2.85
N HIS A 306 -2.39 -7.63 -3.26
CA HIS A 306 -2.54 -8.81 -2.39
C HIS A 306 -1.30 -9.72 -2.40
N TYR A 307 -0.32 -9.43 -3.26
CA TYR A 307 0.80 -10.33 -3.51
C TYR A 307 1.63 -10.61 -2.26
N LEU A 308 2.11 -9.54 -1.60
CA LEU A 308 2.97 -9.68 -0.42
C LEU A 308 2.24 -10.40 0.72
N GLU A 309 0.96 -10.08 0.94
CA GLU A 309 0.15 -10.73 1.97
C GLU A 309 -0.01 -12.23 1.70
N LYS A 310 -0.34 -12.63 0.47
CA LYS A 310 -0.42 -14.05 0.08
C LYS A 310 0.92 -14.76 0.30
N ARG A 311 2.03 -14.14 -0.13
CA ARG A 311 3.38 -14.69 0.03
C ARG A 311 3.81 -14.82 1.49
N LEU A 312 3.40 -13.90 2.36
CA LEU A 312 3.67 -13.97 3.79
C LEU A 312 2.78 -15.02 4.48
N ALA A 313 1.52 -15.15 4.07
CA ALA A 313 0.62 -16.21 4.56
C ALA A 313 1.10 -17.61 4.16
N GLU A 314 1.62 -17.77 2.93
CA GLU A 314 2.28 -18.99 2.46
C GLU A 314 3.55 -19.33 3.25
N ARG A 315 4.15 -18.34 3.93
CA ARG A 315 5.45 -18.45 4.59
C ARG A 315 5.43 -18.85 6.07
N GLY A 316 4.35 -19.47 6.49
CA GLY A 316 4.60 -20.65 7.30
C GLY A 316 3.69 -20.86 8.47
N LEU A 317 2.43 -21.13 8.18
CA LEU A 317 1.72 -22.27 8.76
C LEU A 317 0.81 -22.85 7.67
N LYS A 318 0.96 -24.13 7.36
CA LYS A 318 0.02 -24.81 6.45
C LYS A 318 -1.14 -25.33 7.29
N LEU A 319 -2.31 -24.71 7.21
CA LEU A 319 -3.50 -25.27 7.84
C LEU A 319 -4.11 -26.35 6.95
N VAL A 320 -4.30 -27.55 7.50
CA VAL A 320 -5.11 -28.60 6.90
C VAL A 320 -6.33 -28.77 7.78
N VAL A 321 -7.48 -28.31 7.30
CA VAL A 321 -8.76 -28.38 8.03
C VAL A 321 -9.48 -29.65 7.59
N SER A 322 -9.82 -30.52 8.54
CA SER A 322 -10.61 -31.72 8.21
C SER A 322 -12.07 -31.36 7.90
N ASP A 323 -12.76 -32.21 7.15
CA ASP A 323 -14.19 -32.02 6.82
C ASP A 323 -15.04 -31.84 8.08
N ALA A 324 -14.73 -32.58 9.16
CA ALA A 324 -15.43 -32.47 10.44
C ALA A 324 -15.20 -31.13 11.17
N ALA A 325 -14.03 -30.49 10.98
CA ALA A 325 -13.75 -29.15 11.49
C ALA A 325 -14.40 -28.06 10.62
N PHE A 326 -14.46 -28.29 9.31
CA PHE A 326 -15.17 -27.42 8.37
C PHE A 326 -16.68 -27.40 8.65
N ASP A 327 -17.29 -28.57 8.86
CA ASP A 327 -18.70 -28.73 9.21
C ASP A 327 -19.03 -28.05 10.56
N LEU A 328 -18.14 -28.15 11.55
CA LEU A 328 -18.32 -27.47 12.83
C LEU A 328 -18.31 -25.94 12.66
N LEU A 329 -17.35 -25.39 11.91
CA LEU A 329 -17.30 -23.96 11.61
C LEU A 329 -18.52 -23.50 10.81
N GLY A 330 -19.01 -24.33 9.88
CA GLY A 330 -20.27 -24.12 9.17
C GLY A 330 -21.46 -24.04 10.13
N ASN A 331 -21.61 -25.02 11.03
CA ASN A 331 -22.72 -25.08 11.98
C ASN A 331 -22.69 -23.95 13.03
N VAL A 332 -21.51 -23.59 13.55
CA VAL A 332 -21.33 -22.50 14.53
C VAL A 332 -21.41 -21.12 13.86
N GLY A 333 -20.98 -21.02 12.61
CA GLY A 333 -20.98 -19.81 11.81
C GLY A 333 -22.28 -19.55 11.06
N PHE A 334 -23.27 -20.43 11.18
CA PHE A 334 -24.57 -20.36 10.53
C PHE A 334 -25.66 -19.99 11.51
N ASP A 335 -26.39 -18.92 11.19
CA ASP A 335 -27.57 -18.50 11.91
C ASP A 335 -28.83 -18.86 11.09
N PRO A 336 -29.87 -19.49 11.68
CA PRO A 336 -31.06 -19.91 10.95
C PRO A 336 -31.84 -18.77 10.28
N VAL A 337 -31.69 -17.54 10.78
CA VAL A 337 -32.36 -16.33 10.27
C VAL A 337 -31.43 -15.52 9.36
N TYR A 338 -30.12 -15.51 9.64
CA TYR A 338 -29.15 -14.63 9.00
C TYR A 338 -28.11 -15.34 8.10
N GLY A 339 -28.15 -16.67 7.98
CA GLY A 339 -27.22 -17.47 7.18
C GLY A 339 -25.78 -17.42 7.72
N ALA A 340 -24.78 -17.51 6.85
CA ALA A 340 -23.35 -17.50 7.21
C ALA A 340 -22.80 -16.14 7.71
N ARG A 341 -23.66 -15.19 8.09
CA ARG A 341 -23.25 -13.86 8.62
C ARG A 341 -22.31 -13.91 9.82
N PRO A 342 -22.49 -14.82 10.80
CA PRO A 342 -21.55 -14.97 11.91
C PRO A 342 -20.31 -15.80 11.55
N LEU A 343 -20.19 -16.37 10.34
CA LEU A 343 -19.10 -17.27 9.96
C LEU A 343 -17.72 -16.64 10.14
N LYS A 344 -17.54 -15.36 9.75
CA LYS A 344 -16.28 -14.66 9.97
C LYS A 344 -15.92 -14.55 11.46
N ARG A 345 -16.92 -14.28 12.31
CA ARG A 345 -16.74 -14.19 13.77
C ARG A 345 -16.49 -15.57 14.38
N ALA A 346 -17.12 -16.62 13.86
CA ALA A 346 -16.91 -18.00 14.28
C ALA A 346 -15.51 -18.49 13.90
N ILE A 347 -15.05 -18.23 12.66
CA ILE A 347 -13.67 -18.50 12.23
C ILE A 347 -12.70 -17.74 13.12
N GLN A 348 -12.93 -16.45 13.36
CA GLN A 348 -12.03 -15.66 14.20
C GLN A 348 -11.97 -16.18 15.65
N ALA A 349 -13.11 -16.51 16.25
CA ALA A 349 -13.18 -16.95 17.64
C ALA A 349 -12.71 -18.39 17.86
N GLN A 350 -13.06 -19.30 16.95
CA GLN A 350 -12.81 -20.74 17.10
C GLN A 350 -11.50 -21.18 16.45
N LEU A 351 -11.07 -20.51 15.37
CA LEU A 351 -9.89 -20.89 14.59
C LEU A 351 -8.74 -19.90 14.78
N GLU A 352 -8.93 -18.62 14.44
CA GLU A 352 -7.82 -17.66 14.38
C GLU A 352 -7.26 -17.30 15.77
N ASN A 353 -8.11 -17.02 16.75
CA ASN A 353 -7.66 -16.62 18.09
C ASN A 353 -6.95 -17.76 18.85
N PRO A 354 -7.47 -19.00 18.89
CA PRO A 354 -6.78 -20.10 19.55
C PRO A 354 -5.47 -20.48 18.85
N LEU A 355 -5.45 -20.42 17.52
CA LEU A 355 -4.24 -20.64 16.73
C LEU A 355 -3.18 -19.58 17.04
N ALA A 356 -3.56 -18.30 17.06
CA ALA A 356 -2.65 -17.20 17.42
C ALA A 356 -2.06 -17.38 18.83
N GLN A 357 -2.86 -17.79 19.81
CA GLN A 357 -2.36 -18.08 21.17
C GLN A 357 -1.33 -19.23 21.18
N LYS A 358 -1.58 -20.30 20.43
CA LYS A 358 -0.68 -21.45 20.33
C LYS A 358 0.63 -21.12 19.60
N ILE A 359 0.60 -20.23 18.62
CA ILE A 359 1.81 -19.72 17.97
C ILE A 359 2.62 -18.87 18.95
N LEU A 360 1.96 -17.97 19.68
CA LEU A 360 2.61 -17.09 20.66
C LEU A 360 3.21 -17.86 21.84
N SER A 361 2.64 -19.01 22.22
CA SER A 361 3.19 -19.90 23.24
C SER A 361 4.30 -20.82 22.73
N GLY A 362 4.63 -20.75 21.43
CA GLY A 362 5.68 -21.57 20.80
C GLY A 362 5.26 -23.01 20.48
N ALA A 363 3.96 -23.33 20.53
CA ALA A 363 3.47 -24.67 20.21
C ALA A 363 3.56 -25.00 18.71
N PHE A 364 3.60 -23.97 17.85
CA PHE A 364 3.83 -24.09 16.42
C PHE A 364 4.88 -23.09 15.98
N VAL A 365 5.78 -23.52 15.09
CA VAL A 365 6.87 -22.71 14.55
C VAL A 365 6.78 -22.60 13.03
N ASN A 366 7.50 -21.64 12.46
CA ASN A 366 7.50 -21.38 11.02
C ASN A 366 7.84 -22.67 10.23
N GLY A 367 6.96 -23.03 9.29
CA GLY A 367 7.11 -24.22 8.46
C GLY A 367 6.28 -25.43 8.93
N ASP A 368 5.61 -25.34 10.08
CA ASP A 368 4.73 -26.40 10.56
C ASP A 368 3.47 -26.54 9.70
N THR A 369 3.04 -27.78 9.50
CA THR A 369 1.68 -28.09 9.02
C THR A 369 0.81 -28.36 10.24
N ILE A 370 -0.27 -27.60 10.36
CA ILE A 370 -1.20 -27.66 11.49
C ILE A 370 -2.49 -28.31 10.99
N GLU A 371 -2.78 -29.49 11.52
CA GLU A 371 -4.04 -30.17 11.31
C GLU A 371 -5.08 -29.64 12.28
N VAL A 372 -6.22 -29.22 11.73
CA VAL A 372 -7.36 -28.72 12.48
C VAL A 372 -8.47 -29.76 12.41
N GLY A 373 -8.77 -30.35 13.57
CA GLY A 373 -9.80 -31.36 13.76
C GLY A 373 -10.95 -30.86 14.62
N ASN A 374 -11.94 -31.72 14.82
CA ASN A 374 -13.06 -31.52 15.73
C ASN A 374 -13.03 -32.63 16.79
N ASP A 375 -12.99 -32.24 18.07
CA ASP A 375 -13.14 -33.14 19.21
C ASP A 375 -14.23 -32.59 20.15
N GLY A 376 -15.28 -33.38 20.38
CA GLY A 376 -16.37 -33.02 21.30
C GLY A 376 -17.09 -31.70 21.00
N GLY A 377 -17.07 -31.19 19.76
CA GLY A 377 -17.68 -29.91 19.38
C GLY A 377 -16.75 -28.70 19.50
N HIS A 378 -15.44 -28.93 19.67
CA HIS A 378 -14.41 -27.89 19.73
C HIS A 378 -13.31 -28.14 18.69
N LEU A 379 -12.74 -27.06 18.15
CA LEU A 379 -11.60 -27.16 17.26
C LEU A 379 -10.34 -27.55 18.04
N VAL A 380 -9.68 -28.60 17.56
CA VAL A 380 -8.38 -29.07 18.07
C VAL A 380 -7.31 -28.85 17.03
N PHE A 381 -6.10 -28.54 17.49
CA PHE A 381 -4.95 -28.18 16.66
C PHE A 381 -3.81 -29.14 16.94
N ALA A 382 -3.37 -29.88 15.94
CA ALA A 382 -2.25 -30.80 16.01
C ALA A 382 -1.19 -30.44 14.98
N LYS A 383 0.05 -30.85 15.23
CA LYS A 383 1.13 -30.75 14.25
C LYS A 383 1.14 -32.03 13.42
N ALA A 384 1.14 -31.90 12.09
CA ALA A 384 1.29 -33.03 11.18
C ALA A 384 2.70 -33.63 11.24
#